data_AF-A0A9D8C0Y3-F1
#
_entry.id   AF-A0A9D8C0Y3-F1
#
_cell.length_a   1.000
_cell.length_b   1.000
_cell.length_c   1.000
_cell.angle_alpha   90.00
_cell.angle_beta   90.00
_cell.angle_gamma   90.00
#
_symmetry.space_group_name_H-M   'P 1'
#
loop_
_entity.id
_entity.type
_entity.pdbx_description
1 polymer ?
#
loop_
_entity_poly.entity_id
_entity_poly.type
_entity_poly.pdbx_seq_one_letter_code
_entity_poly.pdbx_strand_id
1 'polypeptide(L)'
;MLRALATLLLDGGGFFASGYAARMAKRHLYTVGYEGLSVGDFLDLLRGAGVEVLADVRDNPFSRKAGFSKKPLTEAVTAAGIEYQSWRSLGAPKPIRDRIKADNDWRAYTAGYFEHLEAEHAEVARLTALAEARTVCLVCYEADANRRAGGTLHAPSARPARRHRRYVADAVQAAGGPLPMHLKAAGPQAALPL
;
A
#
# COMPACT_ATOMS: atom_id res chain seq x y z
N MET A 1 -51.06 -26.41 33.02
CA MET A 1 -49.62 -26.49 33.38
C MET A 1 -48.86 -26.32 32.07
N LEU A 2 -47.99 -25.32 31.81
CA LEU A 2 -47.39 -24.25 32.63
C LEU A 2 -47.59 -22.85 31.99
N ARG A 3 -47.29 -21.78 32.77
CA ARG A 3 -46.99 -20.41 32.32
C ARG A 3 -45.54 -20.06 32.73
N ALA A 4 -44.91 -19.13 32.00
CA ALA A 4 -43.75 -18.31 32.39
C ALA A 4 -42.43 -19.09 32.69
N LEU A 5 -41.23 -18.57 32.41
CA LEU A 5 -40.67 -17.28 32.84
C LEU A 5 -39.55 -16.81 31.90
N ALA A 6 -39.43 -15.50 31.76
CA ALA A 6 -38.24 -14.84 31.23
C ALA A 6 -37.36 -14.33 32.39
N THR A 7 -36.11 -13.97 32.05
CA THR A 7 -35.18 -13.10 32.81
C THR A 7 -34.27 -13.77 33.86
N LEU A 8 -32.98 -13.44 33.73
CA LEU A 8 -31.81 -13.40 34.66
C LEU A 8 -30.61 -14.04 33.93
N LEU A 9 -29.39 -13.49 33.82
CA LEU A 9 -28.74 -12.17 34.03
C LEU A 9 -27.55 -12.21 33.02
N LEU A 10 -27.16 -11.18 32.26
CA LEU A 10 -26.68 -9.86 32.67
C LEU A 10 -25.67 -9.91 33.83
N ASP A 11 -24.50 -10.51 33.57
CA ASP A 11 -23.21 -10.05 34.08
C ASP A 11 -22.08 -10.51 33.14
N GLY A 12 -21.09 -9.65 32.86
CA GLY A 12 -19.88 -10.01 32.08
C GLY A 12 -19.84 -9.62 30.59
N GLY A 13 -20.77 -8.79 30.09
CA GLY A 13 -20.69 -8.26 28.73
C GLY A 13 -19.52 -7.28 28.52
N GLY A 14 -18.74 -7.44 27.44
CA GLY A 14 -17.83 -6.38 26.98
C GLY A 14 -16.60 -6.80 26.17
N PHE A 15 -15.97 -7.94 26.49
CA PHE A 15 -14.60 -8.20 25.99
C PHE A 15 -14.50 -9.04 24.70
N PHE A 16 -15.35 -10.06 24.54
CA PHE A 16 -15.17 -11.04 23.46
C PHE A 16 -15.62 -10.59 22.07
N ALA A 17 -16.60 -9.68 21.96
CA ALA A 17 -17.09 -9.20 20.67
C ALA A 17 -16.07 -8.30 19.94
N SER A 18 -15.36 -7.45 20.68
CA SER A 18 -14.29 -6.58 20.14
C SER A 18 -13.16 -7.40 19.51
N GLY A 19 -12.69 -8.43 20.23
CA GLY A 19 -11.63 -9.33 19.76
C GLY A 19 -12.01 -10.22 18.56
N TYR A 20 -13.30 -10.45 18.31
CA TYR A 20 -13.83 -11.21 17.16
C TYR A 20 -14.21 -10.34 15.95
N ALA A 21 -14.41 -9.03 16.13
CA ALA A 21 -14.50 -8.06 15.03
C ALA A 21 -13.10 -7.62 14.56
N ALA A 22 -12.15 -7.44 15.50
CA ALA A 22 -10.76 -7.78 15.25
C ALA A 22 -10.64 -9.27 14.87
N ARG A 23 -9.52 -9.71 14.28
CA ARG A 23 -9.41 -11.01 13.55
C ARG A 23 -10.31 -11.11 12.31
N MET A 24 -11.62 -10.82 12.36
CA MET A 24 -12.54 -10.92 11.22
C MET A 24 -12.44 -9.79 10.20
N ALA A 25 -12.14 -8.55 10.63
CA ALA A 25 -11.75 -7.51 9.67
C ALA A 25 -10.53 -7.99 8.86
N LYS A 26 -10.67 -8.18 7.55
CA LYS A 26 -9.51 -8.44 6.69
C LYS A 26 -8.68 -7.17 6.64
N ARG A 27 -7.48 -7.19 7.20
CA ARG A 27 -6.55 -6.07 7.07
C ARG A 27 -6.12 -6.01 5.63
N HIS A 28 -6.17 -4.81 5.05
CA HIS A 28 -5.91 -4.64 3.62
C HIS A 28 -4.51 -4.09 3.39
N LEU A 29 -3.83 -4.68 2.40
CA LEU A 29 -2.63 -4.10 1.81
C LEU A 29 -3.05 -3.31 0.57
N TYR A 30 -2.91 -1.99 0.66
CA TYR A 30 -3.14 -1.07 -0.45
C TYR A 30 -1.83 -0.63 -1.10
N THR A 31 -1.91 -0.19 -2.34
CA THR A 31 -0.82 0.49 -3.05
C THR A 31 -1.36 1.75 -3.71
N VAL A 32 -0.62 2.86 -3.64
CA VAL A 32 -1.02 4.15 -4.23
C VAL A 32 0.15 4.82 -4.94
N GLY A 33 -0.14 5.46 -6.06
CA GLY A 33 0.76 6.36 -6.79
C GLY A 33 0.22 7.77 -6.72
N TYR A 34 1.04 8.76 -6.36
CA TYR A 34 0.58 10.14 -6.14
C TYR A 34 0.81 11.09 -7.33
N GLU A 35 1.46 10.63 -8.40
CA GLU A 35 1.46 11.30 -9.69
C GLU A 35 0.01 11.58 -10.15
N GLY A 36 -0.27 12.82 -10.55
CA GLY A 36 -1.63 13.27 -10.90
C GLY A 36 -2.51 13.75 -9.74
N LEU A 37 -2.36 13.24 -8.50
CA LEU A 37 -3.26 13.55 -7.37
C LEU A 37 -2.91 14.87 -6.65
N SER A 38 -3.86 15.64 -6.12
CA SER A 38 -3.54 16.64 -5.09
C SER A 38 -3.29 15.97 -3.74
N VAL A 39 -2.81 16.72 -2.74
CA VAL A 39 -2.71 16.20 -1.36
C VAL A 39 -4.10 15.90 -0.79
N GLY A 40 -5.12 16.68 -1.14
CA GLY A 40 -6.51 16.45 -0.75
C GLY A 40 -7.02 15.11 -1.29
N ASP A 41 -7.02 14.94 -2.60
CA ASP A 41 -7.47 13.70 -3.26
C ASP A 41 -6.72 12.46 -2.72
N PHE A 42 -5.42 12.63 -2.43
CA PHE A 42 -4.60 11.58 -1.85
C PHE A 42 -5.04 11.22 -0.43
N LEU A 43 -5.27 12.19 0.45
CA LEU A 43 -5.77 11.94 1.82
C LEU A 43 -7.17 11.34 1.80
N ASP A 44 -8.05 11.80 0.91
CA ASP A 44 -9.42 11.31 0.83
C ASP A 44 -9.49 9.87 0.27
N LEU A 45 -8.58 9.51 -0.64
CA LEU A 45 -8.38 8.11 -1.04
C LEU A 45 -7.91 7.22 0.11
N LEU A 46 -6.97 7.70 0.93
CA LEU A 46 -6.48 6.92 2.08
C LEU A 46 -7.59 6.75 3.14
N ARG A 47 -8.34 7.81 3.45
CA ARG A 47 -9.48 7.78 4.39
C ARG A 47 -10.60 6.88 3.90
N GLY A 48 -11.02 7.02 2.64
CA GLY A 48 -12.08 6.19 2.04
C GLY A 48 -11.72 4.70 1.98
N ALA A 49 -10.43 4.38 1.95
CA ALA A 49 -9.91 3.02 2.01
C ALA A 49 -9.66 2.50 3.44
N GLY A 50 -9.88 3.32 4.48
CA GLY A 50 -9.64 2.96 5.88
C GLY A 50 -8.17 2.77 6.24
N VAL A 51 -7.25 3.46 5.56
CA VAL A 51 -5.80 3.30 5.77
C VAL A 51 -5.38 3.85 7.13
N GLU A 52 -4.73 2.99 7.92
CA GLU A 52 -4.19 3.33 9.24
C GLU A 52 -2.70 3.70 9.18
N VAL A 53 -1.95 3.10 8.24
CA VAL A 53 -0.51 3.34 8.06
C VAL A 53 -0.18 3.59 6.60
N LEU A 54 0.48 4.71 6.32
CA LEU A 54 1.15 4.98 5.07
C LEU A 54 2.62 4.52 5.14
N ALA A 55 2.91 3.40 4.49
CA ALA A 55 4.25 2.83 4.39
C ALA A 55 4.97 3.40 3.15
N ASP A 56 5.94 4.28 3.38
CA ASP A 56 6.72 4.96 2.35
C ASP A 56 7.94 4.13 1.93
N VAL A 57 7.79 3.39 0.83
CA VAL A 57 8.81 2.53 0.23
C VAL A 57 9.73 3.29 -0.74
N ARG A 58 9.78 4.62 -0.66
CA ARG A 58 10.73 5.44 -1.44
C ARG A 58 12.08 5.48 -0.72
N ASP A 59 13.11 4.88 -1.31
CA ASP A 59 14.51 5.02 -0.86
C ASP A 59 14.91 6.49 -0.68
N ASN A 60 14.52 7.37 -1.62
CA ASN A 60 14.59 8.82 -1.45
C ASN A 60 13.19 9.49 -1.56
N PRO A 61 12.53 9.85 -0.44
CA PRO A 61 11.22 10.49 -0.39
C PRO A 61 11.28 12.02 -0.63
N PHE A 62 12.18 12.46 -1.52
CA PHE A 62 12.16 13.80 -2.09
C PHE A 62 11.16 13.84 -3.25
N SER A 63 10.34 14.90 -3.32
CA SER A 63 9.40 15.10 -4.43
C SER A 63 9.30 16.57 -4.81
N ARG A 64 9.39 16.83 -6.13
CA ARG A 64 9.15 18.15 -6.73
C ARG A 64 7.68 18.56 -6.72
N LYS A 65 6.77 17.62 -6.41
CA LYS A 65 5.34 17.88 -6.30
C LYS A 65 5.04 18.38 -4.88
N ALA A 66 4.41 19.56 -4.79
CA ALA A 66 4.07 20.20 -3.52
C ALA A 66 3.31 19.23 -2.59
N GLY A 67 3.69 19.22 -1.31
CA GLY A 67 3.09 18.36 -0.28
C GLY A 67 3.56 16.90 -0.25
N PHE A 68 4.26 16.39 -1.27
CA PHE A 68 4.66 14.97 -1.35
C PHE A 68 6.12 14.67 -0.98
N SER A 69 6.92 15.69 -0.64
CA SER A 69 8.21 15.48 0.05
C SER A 69 7.97 15.00 1.48
N LYS A 70 8.92 14.21 2.05
CA LYS A 70 8.77 13.52 3.35
C LYS A 70 8.06 14.35 4.43
N LYS A 71 8.61 15.51 4.83
CA LYS A 71 8.09 16.30 5.96
C LYS A 71 6.62 16.75 5.74
N PRO A 72 6.28 17.48 4.65
CA PRO A 72 4.89 17.83 4.36
C PRO A 72 3.93 16.63 4.26
N LEU A 73 4.40 15.51 3.71
CA LEU A 73 3.57 14.30 3.59
C LEU A 73 3.28 13.70 4.97
N THR A 74 4.30 13.55 5.81
CA THR A 74 4.15 13.08 7.21
C THR A 74 3.18 13.98 7.98
N GLU A 75 3.36 15.30 7.91
CA GLU A 75 2.48 16.27 8.57
C GLU A 75 1.02 16.13 8.12
N ALA A 76 0.79 16.04 6.79
CA ALA A 76 -0.55 15.93 6.22
C ALA A 76 -1.27 14.62 6.58
N VAL A 77 -0.57 13.49 6.60
CA VAL A 77 -1.19 12.17 6.91
C VAL A 77 -1.40 12.00 8.41
N THR A 78 -0.47 12.47 9.25
CA THR A 78 -0.65 12.45 10.71
C THR A 78 -1.77 13.37 11.16
N ALA A 79 -1.93 14.55 10.55
CA ALA A 79 -3.11 15.41 10.76
C ALA A 79 -4.43 14.75 10.30
N ALA A 80 -4.37 13.75 9.41
CA ALA A 80 -5.51 12.95 8.99
C ALA A 80 -5.76 11.70 9.85
N GLY A 81 -4.99 11.48 10.93
CA GLY A 81 -5.08 10.30 11.79
C GLY A 81 -4.35 9.06 11.25
N ILE A 82 -3.52 9.22 10.23
CA ILE A 82 -2.81 8.14 9.55
C ILE A 82 -1.34 8.17 9.95
N GLU A 83 -0.80 7.03 10.39
CA GLU A 83 0.61 6.91 10.76
C GLU A 83 1.50 6.89 9.51
N TYR A 84 2.63 7.61 9.55
CA TYR A 84 3.65 7.56 8.49
C TYR A 84 4.84 6.70 8.92
N GLN A 85 5.16 5.66 8.16
CA GLN A 85 6.35 4.83 8.37
C GLN A 85 7.27 4.82 7.14
N SER A 86 8.58 4.83 7.37
CA SER A 86 9.61 4.98 6.32
C SER A 86 10.34 3.66 6.04
N TRP A 87 9.95 2.98 4.97
CA TRP A 87 10.42 1.64 4.57
C TRP A 87 11.47 1.71 3.45
N ARG A 88 12.55 2.48 3.70
CA ARG A 88 13.58 2.78 2.69
C ARG A 88 14.39 1.56 2.25
N SER A 89 14.63 0.62 3.16
CA SER A 89 15.22 -0.71 2.94
C SER A 89 14.55 -1.42 1.76
N LEU A 90 13.22 -1.38 1.69
CA LEU A 90 12.43 -2.01 0.63
C LEU A 90 12.34 -1.18 -0.67
N GLY A 91 12.94 0.01 -0.70
CA GLY A 91 12.98 0.88 -1.89
C GLY A 91 13.99 0.43 -2.94
N ALA A 92 13.83 0.90 -4.18
CA ALA A 92 14.73 0.55 -5.28
C ALA A 92 16.16 1.11 -5.06
N PRO A 93 17.22 0.28 -4.92
CA PRO A 93 18.59 0.72 -4.66
C PRO A 93 19.17 1.63 -5.75
N LYS A 94 20.08 2.54 -5.37
CA LYS A 94 20.76 3.45 -6.31
C LYS A 94 21.43 2.72 -7.50
N PRO A 95 22.22 1.63 -7.32
CA PRO A 95 22.86 0.95 -8.45
C PRO A 95 21.85 0.42 -9.48
N ILE A 96 20.75 -0.17 -9.03
CA ILE A 96 19.68 -0.70 -9.88
C ILE A 96 18.96 0.42 -10.64
N ARG A 97 18.69 1.56 -9.96
CA ARG A 97 18.12 2.75 -10.59
C ARG A 97 19.03 3.48 -11.56
N ASP A 98 20.34 3.38 -11.40
CA ASP A 98 21.29 4.06 -12.29
C ASP A 98 21.59 3.18 -13.51
N ARG A 99 21.64 1.85 -13.36
CA ARG A 99 21.69 0.89 -14.48
C ARG A 99 20.54 1.09 -15.46
N ILE A 100 19.29 1.09 -14.98
CA ILE A 100 18.10 1.24 -15.85
C ILE A 100 18.04 2.56 -16.63
N LYS A 101 18.69 3.63 -16.14
CA LYS A 101 18.81 4.90 -16.89
C LYS A 101 19.83 4.83 -18.02
N ALA A 102 20.82 3.93 -17.92
CA ALA A 102 21.89 3.78 -18.88
C ALA A 102 21.53 2.78 -19.99
N ASP A 103 20.90 1.65 -19.64
CA ASP A 103 20.61 0.55 -20.58
C ASP A 103 19.11 0.38 -20.95
N ASN A 104 18.20 0.96 -20.15
CA ASN A 104 16.75 0.74 -20.26
C ASN A 104 16.34 -0.76 -20.19
N ASP A 105 17.18 -1.62 -19.59
CA ASP A 105 16.89 -3.05 -19.39
C ASP A 105 15.99 -3.29 -18.17
N TRP A 106 14.68 -3.27 -18.43
CA TRP A 106 13.65 -3.59 -17.44
C TRP A 106 13.69 -5.03 -16.92
N ARG A 107 14.35 -5.97 -17.62
CA ARG A 107 14.53 -7.35 -17.12
C ARG A 107 15.63 -7.39 -16.08
N ALA A 108 16.80 -6.80 -16.35
CA ALA A 108 17.89 -6.67 -15.39
C ALA A 108 17.46 -5.87 -14.15
N TYR A 109 16.71 -4.78 -14.33
CA TYR A 109 16.08 -4.04 -13.22
C TYR A 109 15.19 -4.95 -12.36
N THR A 110 14.33 -5.75 -13.01
CA THR A 110 13.38 -6.62 -12.31
C THR A 110 14.08 -7.71 -11.51
N ALA A 111 15.06 -8.39 -12.11
CA ALA A 111 15.82 -9.46 -11.45
C ALA A 111 16.56 -8.93 -10.21
N GLY A 112 17.37 -7.88 -10.37
CA GLY A 112 18.13 -7.31 -9.26
C GLY A 112 17.26 -6.74 -8.14
N TYR A 113 16.04 -6.29 -8.44
CA TYR A 113 15.12 -5.81 -7.39
C TYR A 113 14.40 -6.95 -6.66
N PHE A 114 14.21 -8.12 -7.29
CA PHE A 114 13.81 -9.33 -6.55
C PHE A 114 14.94 -9.82 -5.63
N GLU A 115 16.17 -9.93 -6.14
CA GLU A 115 17.37 -10.27 -5.34
C GLU A 115 17.53 -9.34 -4.12
N HIS A 116 17.29 -8.03 -4.31
CA HIS A 116 17.29 -7.04 -3.24
C HIS A 116 16.20 -7.30 -2.18
N LEU A 117 14.96 -7.61 -2.59
CA LEU A 117 13.87 -7.90 -1.66
C LEU A 117 14.05 -9.25 -0.94
N GLU A 118 14.73 -10.21 -1.55
CA GLU A 118 15.14 -11.47 -0.91
C GLU A 118 16.26 -11.23 0.12
N ALA A 119 17.24 -10.37 -0.17
CA ALA A 119 18.22 -9.94 0.82
C ALA A 119 17.56 -9.24 2.02
N GLU A 120 16.58 -8.36 1.77
CA GLU A 120 15.80 -7.62 2.77
C GLU A 120 14.61 -8.43 3.35
N HIS A 121 14.63 -9.78 3.29
CA HIS A 121 13.53 -10.65 3.75
C HIS A 121 13.01 -10.35 5.17
N ALA A 122 13.89 -9.94 6.09
CA ALA A 122 13.51 -9.57 7.46
C ALA A 122 12.63 -8.31 7.50
N GLU A 123 12.88 -7.34 6.63
CA GLU A 123 12.06 -6.14 6.49
C GLU A 123 10.74 -6.44 5.77
N VAL A 124 10.76 -7.33 4.76
CA VAL A 124 9.53 -7.84 4.13
C VAL A 124 8.64 -8.55 5.15
N ALA A 125 9.21 -9.37 6.03
CA ALA A 125 8.47 -10.04 7.10
C ALA A 125 7.87 -9.05 8.11
N ARG A 126 8.60 -7.99 8.49
CA ARG A 126 8.07 -6.91 9.35
C ARG A 126 6.91 -6.16 8.70
N LEU A 127 7.01 -5.84 7.41
CA LEU A 127 5.92 -5.20 6.66
C LEU A 127 4.71 -6.13 6.50
N THR A 128 4.95 -7.43 6.36
CA THR A 128 3.91 -8.46 6.30
C THR A 128 3.13 -8.52 7.60
N ALA A 129 3.81 -8.65 8.75
CA ALA A 129 3.17 -8.64 10.06
C ALA A 129 2.41 -7.32 10.35
N LEU A 130 2.92 -6.19 9.88
CA LEU A 130 2.20 -4.90 9.96
C LEU A 130 0.90 -4.93 9.13
N ALA A 131 0.95 -5.46 7.91
CA ALA A 131 -0.21 -5.57 7.02
C ALA A 131 -1.23 -6.63 7.49
N GLU A 132 -0.83 -7.61 8.29
CA GLU A 132 -1.75 -8.52 8.99
C GLU A 132 -2.41 -7.87 10.21
N ALA A 133 -1.71 -6.97 10.89
CA ALA A 133 -2.20 -6.28 12.08
C ALA A 133 -3.14 -5.09 11.75
N ARG A 134 -2.78 -4.30 10.73
CA ARG A 134 -3.40 -3.00 10.38
C ARG A 134 -3.58 -2.82 8.88
N THR A 135 -4.43 -1.87 8.50
CA THR A 135 -4.67 -1.49 7.11
C THR A 135 -3.55 -0.58 6.59
N VAL A 136 -2.66 -1.14 5.77
CA VAL A 136 -1.42 -0.50 5.30
C VAL A 136 -1.58 -0.05 3.84
N CYS A 137 -1.06 1.13 3.50
CA CYS A 137 -0.92 1.58 2.11
C CYS A 137 0.55 1.82 1.75
N LEU A 138 1.05 1.14 0.71
CA LEU A 138 2.38 1.38 0.15
C LEU A 138 2.35 2.56 -0.83
N VAL A 139 3.14 3.61 -0.57
CA VAL A 139 3.20 4.80 -1.43
C VAL A 139 4.47 4.85 -2.29
N CYS A 140 4.32 5.23 -3.56
CA CYS A 140 5.42 5.62 -4.43
C CYS A 140 4.98 6.72 -5.40
N TYR A 141 5.88 7.22 -6.26
CA TYR A 141 5.60 8.36 -7.13
C TYR A 141 4.55 8.05 -8.23
N GLU A 142 4.80 7.05 -9.07
CA GLU A 142 4.14 6.90 -10.37
C GLU A 142 2.69 6.44 -10.21
N ALA A 143 1.74 6.99 -10.97
CA ALA A 143 0.30 6.80 -10.73
C ALA A 143 -0.13 5.33 -10.88
N ASP A 144 0.29 4.69 -11.96
CA ASP A 144 -0.13 3.35 -12.37
C ASP A 144 0.92 2.29 -12.02
N ALA A 145 0.51 1.29 -11.24
CA ALA A 145 1.38 0.21 -10.75
C ALA A 145 1.89 -0.74 -11.84
N ASN A 146 1.20 -0.80 -12.99
CA ASN A 146 1.46 -1.69 -14.12
C ASN A 146 1.91 -0.95 -15.40
N ARG A 147 2.02 0.38 -15.38
CA ARG A 147 2.44 1.16 -16.55
C ARG A 147 3.81 0.70 -17.01
N ARG A 148 3.98 0.29 -18.27
CA ARG A 148 5.32 0.10 -18.84
C ARG A 148 6.13 1.38 -18.68
N ALA A 149 7.36 1.27 -18.20
CA ALA A 149 8.32 2.35 -18.36
C ALA A 149 9.02 2.15 -19.72
N GLY A 150 9.19 3.24 -20.46
CA GLY A 150 9.42 3.19 -21.91
C GLY A 150 8.11 2.94 -22.67
N GLY A 151 7.65 3.97 -23.40
CA GLY A 151 6.40 3.93 -24.16
C GLY A 151 6.56 3.30 -25.55
N THR A 152 6.71 1.98 -25.64
CA THR A 152 6.60 1.26 -26.92
C THR A 152 5.82 -0.05 -26.79
N LEU A 153 4.85 -0.25 -27.70
CA LEU A 153 3.91 -1.37 -27.75
C LEU A 153 4.48 -2.60 -28.50
N HIS A 154 5.62 -3.17 -28.07
CA HIS A 154 6.22 -4.33 -28.78
C HIS A 154 6.83 -5.40 -27.84
N ALA A 155 5.96 -6.25 -27.28
CA ALA A 155 6.22 -7.66 -26.88
C ALA A 155 4.98 -8.22 -26.14
N PRO A 156 4.30 -9.26 -26.65
CA PRO A 156 3.11 -9.83 -25.99
C PRO A 156 3.40 -10.86 -24.89
N SER A 157 4.64 -11.35 -24.76
CA SER A 157 5.02 -12.42 -23.81
C SER A 157 5.81 -11.96 -22.58
N ALA A 158 6.20 -10.69 -22.49
CA ALA A 158 6.92 -10.15 -21.35
C ALA A 158 5.93 -9.67 -20.27
N ARG A 159 6.02 -10.22 -19.05
CA ARG A 159 5.33 -9.69 -17.86
C ARG A 159 5.64 -8.20 -17.75
N PRO A 160 4.63 -7.29 -17.70
CA PRO A 160 4.87 -5.86 -17.84
C PRO A 160 5.74 -5.34 -16.71
N ALA A 161 6.70 -4.45 -17.05
CA ALA A 161 7.57 -3.80 -16.09
C ALA A 161 6.74 -3.08 -15.01
N ARG A 162 6.76 -3.62 -13.79
CA ARG A 162 5.97 -3.11 -12.67
C ARG A 162 6.66 -1.92 -12.02
N ARG A 163 5.94 -1.11 -11.24
CA ARG A 163 6.53 -0.05 -10.41
C ARG A 163 6.97 -0.56 -9.03
N HIS A 164 7.89 0.17 -8.39
CA HIS A 164 8.62 -0.23 -7.20
C HIS A 164 7.70 -0.82 -6.10
N ARG A 165 6.67 -0.06 -5.71
CA ARG A 165 5.65 -0.48 -4.73
C ARG A 165 4.95 -1.80 -5.03
N ARG A 166 4.86 -2.22 -6.30
CA ARG A 166 4.19 -3.47 -6.66
C ARG A 166 5.08 -4.69 -6.41
N TYR A 167 6.40 -4.58 -6.58
CA TYR A 167 7.31 -5.67 -6.19
C TYR A 167 7.31 -5.86 -4.67
N VAL A 168 7.33 -4.78 -3.89
CA VAL A 168 7.18 -4.87 -2.41
C VAL A 168 5.84 -5.50 -2.03
N ALA A 169 4.76 -5.10 -2.69
CA ALA A 169 3.43 -5.67 -2.46
C ALA A 169 3.34 -7.16 -2.85
N ASP A 170 3.96 -7.56 -3.97
CA ASP A 170 4.05 -8.95 -4.42
C ASP A 170 4.93 -9.78 -3.46
N ALA A 171 6.00 -9.20 -2.88
CA ALA A 171 6.85 -9.85 -1.87
C ALA A 171 6.12 -10.05 -0.53
N VAL A 172 5.37 -9.05 -0.05
CA VAL A 172 4.51 -9.21 1.14
C VAL A 172 3.44 -10.29 0.93
N GLN A 173 2.84 -10.35 -0.27
CA GLN A 173 1.91 -11.43 -0.59
C GLN A 173 2.61 -12.81 -0.65
N ALA A 174 3.81 -12.89 -1.21
CA ALA A 174 4.58 -14.14 -1.25
C ALA A 174 4.98 -14.61 0.17
N ALA A 175 5.19 -13.68 1.11
CA ALA A 175 5.43 -13.95 2.52
C ALA A 175 4.18 -14.33 3.33
N GLY A 176 3.00 -14.42 2.68
CA GLY A 176 1.73 -14.82 3.31
C GLY A 176 0.77 -13.68 3.65
N GLY A 177 1.16 -12.43 3.42
CA GLY A 177 0.37 -11.25 3.74
C GLY A 177 -0.89 -11.03 2.88
N PRO A 178 -1.64 -9.95 3.12
CA PRO A 178 -2.90 -9.67 2.43
C PRO A 178 -2.76 -9.37 0.93
N LEU A 179 -3.81 -9.71 0.17
CA LEU A 179 -3.89 -9.45 -1.27
C LEU A 179 -3.76 -7.96 -1.59
N PRO A 180 -2.73 -7.55 -2.37
CA PRO A 180 -2.44 -6.15 -2.61
C PRO A 180 -3.39 -5.51 -3.62
N MET A 181 -4.20 -4.57 -3.13
CA MET A 181 -5.18 -3.80 -3.90
C MET A 181 -4.59 -2.44 -4.31
N HIS A 182 -4.95 -1.90 -5.47
CA HIS A 182 -4.41 -0.62 -5.94
C HIS A 182 -5.47 0.48 -5.84
N LEU A 183 -5.21 1.48 -5.00
CA LEU A 183 -6.03 2.69 -4.92
C LEU A 183 -5.80 3.54 -6.16
N LYS A 184 -6.91 3.96 -6.77
CA LYS A 184 -6.97 4.95 -7.84
C LYS A 184 -7.98 6.01 -7.42
N ALA A 185 -7.77 7.26 -7.84
CA ALA A 185 -8.86 8.21 -7.87
C ALA A 185 -10.03 7.60 -8.64
N ALA A 186 -11.25 7.73 -8.10
CA ALA A 186 -12.42 7.55 -8.92
C ALA A 186 -12.29 8.52 -10.11
N GLY A 187 -12.66 8.06 -11.31
CA GLY A 187 -12.98 9.00 -12.38
C GLY A 187 -14.11 9.95 -11.92
N PRO A 188 -14.39 11.04 -12.66
CA PRO A 188 -15.56 11.87 -12.35
C PRO A 188 -16.76 10.93 -12.16
N GLN A 189 -17.38 10.96 -10.98
CA GLN A 189 -18.51 10.12 -10.68
C GLN A 189 -19.58 10.46 -11.71
N ALA A 190 -19.90 9.52 -12.60
CA ALA A 190 -21.08 9.62 -13.42
C ALA A 190 -22.24 9.71 -12.44
N ALA A 191 -22.87 10.89 -12.37
CA ALA A 191 -23.98 11.13 -11.46
C ALA A 191 -25.00 10.02 -11.66
N LEU A 192 -25.41 9.34 -10.59
CA LEU A 192 -26.56 8.45 -10.68
C LEU A 192 -27.74 9.28 -11.20
N PRO A 193 -28.45 8.85 -12.25
CA PRO A 193 -29.73 9.44 -12.59
C PRO A 193 -30.67 9.26 -11.38
N LEU A 194 -31.45 10.31 -11.11
CA LEU A 194 -32.45 10.38 -10.03
C LEU A 194 -33.58 9.35 -10.24
#